data_AF-A0A8S0UGZ2-F1
#
_entry.id   AF-A0A8S0UGZ2-F1
#
_cell.length_a   1.000
_cell.length_b   1.000
_cell.length_c   1.000
_cell.angle_alpha   90.00
_cell.angle_beta   90.00
_cell.angle_gamma   90.00
#
_symmetry.space_group_name_H-M   'P 1'
#
loop_
_entity.id
_entity.type
_entity.pdbx_description
1 polymer ?
#
loop_
_entity_poly.entity_id
_entity_poly.type
_entity_poly.pdbx_seq_one_letter_code
_entity_poly.pdbx_strand_id
1 'polypeptide(L)'
;MFLISIQCHPFLYPSLFFFFSDALVITSIVILVGLFSIQRFGTTKVGFTFAPALALWFFSLGSIGIYNLVKHDVTVIRAFNPFYIYLFFKKNSIKAWSSLGGCVLCITGAEAMFADLGHFSVPSIQIAFTVVVFPCLLLAYMGQAAYLMKHPDSASNIFYESVPDRLFWPVFAIATIAAIIASQAMISASFSCIKQSMALGCFPRLKIVHTSRKLMGQIYIPVINWFLMAMCIIVVAAFRSTSDIANAYGIAEVGVMLVSTTLVTLVMLLIWQTNLFLALCFPLVFGTIELIYMSAVLSKIKEGGWLPLVYASFFLCIMYIWNYGSVLKYRSEVREKISMDFMIELGSSLGTVRTPGIGLLYNELVHGIPSVLGQFLLDLPAIHSTIVFVCIKYVPIPVVPQEERFLFRRVCPKDYHMFQCIARYGYKDVRKEDHHSFEQLLMESLEKFLRKEALDIAMESSLNDLGIDSISMRSRDSDVHDGDGTGDLRVPLMQGQRVEETESSIPGGSLLNLPVSAMSADEDPSLEYELSALREATDSGFTYLLGHGDMRAKKNSLFLKKLVINYFYAFLRHNCRGGAATMKVPHKNIIQVSKTYMV
;
A
#
# COMPACT_ATOMS: atom_id res chain seq x y z
N MET A 1 1.03 13.41 20.46
CA MET A 1 2.10 13.03 21.40
C MET A 1 3.13 14.15 21.62
N PHE A 2 3.75 14.71 20.57
CA PHE A 2 4.82 15.72 20.73
C PHE A 2 4.42 16.99 21.52
N LEU A 3 3.20 17.49 21.29
CA LEU A 3 2.63 18.63 22.00
C LEU A 3 2.41 18.41 23.49
N ILE A 4 2.26 17.15 23.92
CA ILE A 4 2.03 16.77 25.32
C ILE A 4 3.35 16.84 26.11
N SER A 5 4.49 16.51 25.47
CA SER A 5 5.80 16.54 26.13
C SER A 5 6.42 17.94 26.24
N ILE A 6 6.15 18.83 25.28
CA ILE A 6 6.80 20.17 25.20
C ILE A 6 6.22 21.18 26.20
N GLN A 7 5.07 20.91 26.80
CA GLN A 7 4.33 21.91 27.57
C GLN A 7 4.91 22.22 28.97
N CYS A 8 6.13 21.77 29.28
CA CYS A 8 6.70 21.76 30.63
C CYS A 8 7.62 22.96 30.98
N HIS A 9 7.60 24.07 30.24
CA HIS A 9 8.42 25.25 30.57
C HIS A 9 7.71 26.45 31.26
N PRO A 10 6.39 26.57 31.44
CA PRO A 10 5.84 27.85 31.91
C PRO A 10 5.50 27.86 33.41
N PHE A 11 6.31 27.32 34.34
CA PHE A 11 5.93 27.41 35.77
C PHE A 11 7.05 27.68 36.78
N LEU A 12 8.26 28.06 36.36
CA LEU A 12 9.19 28.65 37.32
C LEU A 12 8.74 30.04 37.83
N TYR A 13 7.79 30.72 37.17
CA TYR A 13 7.24 32.02 37.62
C TYR A 13 5.76 32.22 37.20
N PRO A 14 4.80 32.21 38.15
CA PRO A 14 3.35 32.27 37.84
C PRO A 14 2.82 33.63 37.33
N SER A 15 3.64 34.69 37.28
CA SER A 15 3.22 36.05 36.90
C SER A 15 3.26 36.34 35.38
N LEU A 16 3.56 35.36 34.52
CA LEU A 16 3.82 35.57 33.09
C LEU A 16 2.98 34.67 32.15
N PHE A 17 1.90 34.09 32.67
CA PHE A 17 1.09 33.04 32.01
C PHE A 17 0.55 33.40 30.61
N PHE A 18 0.20 34.67 30.35
CA PHE A 18 -0.35 35.09 29.06
C PHE A 18 0.70 35.20 27.95
N PHE A 19 1.93 35.62 28.27
CA PHE A 19 3.04 35.74 27.31
C PHE A 19 3.63 34.36 26.95
N PHE A 20 3.56 33.39 27.88
CA PHE A 20 4.11 32.05 27.68
C PHE A 20 3.23 31.14 26.82
N SER A 21 1.90 31.33 26.80
CA SER A 21 1.00 30.47 26.00
C SER A 21 1.26 30.64 24.49
N ASP A 22 1.40 31.88 24.02
CA ASP A 22 1.75 32.15 22.62
C ASP A 22 3.19 31.71 22.30
N ALA A 23 4.14 31.91 23.22
CA ALA A 23 5.52 31.43 23.06
C ALA A 23 5.60 29.89 22.94
N LEU A 24 4.74 29.16 23.66
CA LEU A 24 4.68 27.70 23.63
C LEU A 24 4.08 27.18 22.32
N VAL A 25 3.03 27.84 21.83
CA VAL A 25 2.43 27.56 20.51
C VAL A 25 3.48 27.79 19.41
N ILE A 26 4.19 28.91 19.45
CA ILE A 26 5.25 29.23 18.47
C ILE A 26 6.38 28.18 18.52
N THR A 27 6.84 27.82 19.72
CA THR A 27 7.89 26.79 19.90
C THR A 27 7.45 25.44 19.35
N SER A 28 6.19 25.05 19.61
CA SER A 28 5.61 23.82 19.09
C SER A 28 5.52 23.81 17.56
N ILE A 29 5.17 24.95 16.95
CA ILE A 29 5.13 25.11 15.48
C ILE A 29 6.53 24.99 14.88
N VAL A 30 7.54 25.66 15.46
CA VAL A 30 8.94 25.57 14.99
C VAL A 30 9.42 24.12 15.01
N ILE A 31 9.13 23.40 16.09
CA ILE A 31 9.48 21.99 16.24
C ILE A 31 8.76 21.12 15.21
N LEU A 32 7.45 21.34 14.98
CA LEU A 32 6.69 20.62 13.96
C LEU A 32 7.27 20.85 12.57
N VAL A 33 7.61 22.10 12.22
CA VAL A 33 8.25 22.43 10.94
C VAL A 33 9.59 21.70 10.81
N GLY A 34 10.42 21.69 11.85
CA GLY A 34 11.68 20.93 11.87
C GLY A 34 11.46 19.42 11.68
N LEU A 35 10.51 18.85 12.42
CA LEU A 35 10.15 17.44 12.39
C LEU A 35 9.63 17.00 11.02
N PHE A 36 8.77 17.78 10.38
CA PHE A 36 8.23 17.46 9.06
C PHE A 36 9.22 17.76 7.92
N SER A 37 10.14 18.70 8.11
CA SER A 37 11.20 19.01 7.13
C SER A 37 12.26 17.91 7.06
N ILE A 38 12.58 17.27 8.19
CA ILE A 38 13.62 16.21 8.24
C ILE A 38 13.14 14.88 7.65
N GLN A 39 11.82 14.67 7.50
CA GLN A 39 11.22 13.42 7.01
C GLN A 39 11.78 12.94 5.66
N ARG A 40 12.17 13.88 4.79
CA ARG A 40 12.71 13.57 3.45
C ARG A 40 14.00 12.73 3.49
N PHE A 41 14.74 12.79 4.59
CA PHE A 41 16.00 12.06 4.75
C PHE A 41 15.79 10.59 5.16
N GLY A 42 14.56 10.22 5.51
CA GLY A 42 14.17 8.87 5.86
C GLY A 42 14.66 8.42 7.24
N THR A 43 14.02 7.38 7.77
CA THR A 43 14.33 6.78 9.08
C THR A 43 15.49 5.79 9.03
N THR A 44 16.05 5.49 7.85
CA THR A 44 17.01 4.39 7.65
C THR A 44 18.30 4.54 8.45
N LYS A 45 18.82 5.76 8.62
CA LYS A 45 20.03 6.00 9.43
C LYS A 45 19.76 6.16 10.92
N VAL A 46 18.53 6.50 11.30
CA VAL A 46 18.16 6.85 12.68
C VAL A 46 17.47 5.68 13.40
N GLY A 47 16.90 4.72 12.67
CA GLY A 47 16.18 3.57 13.22
C GLY A 47 17.00 2.71 14.19
N PHE A 48 18.31 2.58 13.99
CA PHE A 48 19.19 1.87 14.93
C PHE A 48 19.27 2.54 16.31
N THR A 49 19.18 3.88 16.35
CA THR A 49 19.21 4.65 17.60
C THR A 49 17.86 4.71 18.31
N PHE A 50 16.75 4.35 17.63
CA PHE A 50 15.41 4.41 18.20
C PHE A 50 15.17 3.34 19.26
N ALA A 51 15.62 2.10 19.03
CA ALA A 51 15.39 1.02 19.97
C ALA A 51 16.07 1.23 21.33
N PRO A 52 17.37 1.63 21.41
CA PRO A 52 18.01 1.97 22.69
C PRO A 52 17.34 3.15 23.40
N ALA A 53 16.93 4.19 22.67
CA ALA A 53 16.26 5.36 23.25
C ALA A 53 14.90 4.99 23.85
N LEU A 54 14.10 4.17 23.17
CA LEU A 54 12.82 3.68 23.68
C LEU A 54 13.00 2.71 24.85
N ALA A 55 13.99 1.83 24.82
CA ALA A 55 14.30 0.97 25.95
C ALA A 55 14.66 1.81 27.20
N LEU A 56 15.53 2.81 27.04
CA LEU A 56 15.88 3.75 28.10
C LEU A 56 14.65 4.49 28.65
N TRP A 57 13.75 4.92 27.77
CA TRP A 57 12.48 5.53 28.16
C TRP A 57 11.62 4.59 29.02
N PHE A 58 11.34 3.36 28.57
CA PHE A 58 10.51 2.42 29.33
C PHE A 58 11.16 2.01 30.66
N PHE A 59 12.47 1.77 30.69
CA PHE A 59 13.17 1.47 31.94
C PHE A 59 13.17 2.67 32.91
N SER A 60 13.28 3.90 32.40
CA SER A 60 13.15 5.09 33.24
C SER A 60 11.75 5.21 33.85
N LEU A 61 10.68 4.95 33.07
CA LEU A 61 9.31 4.91 33.54
C LEU A 61 9.09 3.85 34.62
N GLY A 62 9.54 2.63 34.37
CA GLY A 62 9.42 1.53 35.34
C GLY A 62 10.17 1.80 36.64
N SER A 63 11.39 2.33 36.56
CA SER A 63 12.22 2.64 37.73
C SER A 63 11.62 3.75 38.59
N ILE A 64 11.13 4.83 37.97
CA ILE A 64 10.45 5.93 38.67
C ILE A 64 9.13 5.45 39.26
N GLY A 65 8.39 4.61 38.53
CA GLY A 65 7.16 3.97 39.02
C GLY A 65 7.39 3.16 40.29
N ILE A 66 8.42 2.30 40.31
CA ILE A 66 8.82 1.52 41.49
C ILE A 66 9.24 2.44 42.64
N TYR A 67 10.05 3.46 42.36
CA TYR A 67 10.49 4.42 43.37
C TYR A 67 9.30 5.10 44.05
N ASN A 68 8.34 5.58 43.27
CA ASN A 68 7.16 6.28 43.80
C ASN A 68 6.22 5.34 44.55
N LEU A 69 6.07 4.10 44.08
CA LEU A 69 5.28 3.08 44.76
C LEU A 69 5.84 2.76 46.15
N VAL A 70 7.16 2.61 46.28
CA VAL A 70 7.82 2.29 47.57
C VAL A 70 7.83 3.51 48.51
N LYS A 71 8.05 4.72 47.98
CA LYS A 71 8.18 5.93 48.78
C LYS A 71 6.84 6.52 49.24
N HIS A 72 5.83 6.50 48.38
CA HIS A 72 4.56 7.14 48.66
C HIS A 72 3.57 6.16 49.27
N ASP A 73 3.06 5.19 48.52
CA ASP A 73 2.09 4.23 49.06
C ASP A 73 2.03 2.92 48.26
N VAL A 74 2.35 1.80 48.91
CA VAL A 74 2.31 0.45 48.31
C VAL A 74 0.87 -0.09 48.23
N THR A 75 -0.08 0.48 48.97
CA THR A 75 -1.46 0.01 48.98
C THR A 75 -2.20 0.20 47.65
N VAL A 76 -1.66 1.03 46.75
CA VAL A 76 -2.15 1.21 45.37
C VAL A 76 -2.26 -0.11 44.61
N ILE A 77 -1.45 -1.12 44.93
CA ILE A 77 -1.52 -2.47 44.32
C ILE A 77 -2.93 -3.09 44.51
N ARG A 78 -3.68 -2.68 45.53
CA ARG A 78 -5.07 -3.13 45.73
C ARG A 78 -5.98 -2.77 44.55
N ALA A 79 -5.61 -1.81 43.69
CA ALA A 79 -6.34 -1.43 42.49
C ALA A 79 -6.54 -2.57 41.48
N PHE A 80 -5.74 -3.66 41.54
CA PHE A 80 -5.98 -4.85 40.72
C PHE A 80 -7.26 -5.60 41.10
N ASN A 81 -7.80 -5.38 42.31
CA ASN A 81 -9.04 -6.00 42.71
C ASN A 81 -10.23 -5.28 42.00
N PRO A 82 -11.01 -5.99 41.17
CA PRO A 82 -12.13 -5.42 40.42
C PRO A 82 -13.24 -4.85 41.33
N PHE A 83 -13.24 -5.17 42.63
CA PHE A 83 -14.14 -4.56 43.59
C PHE A 83 -14.00 -3.02 43.65
N TYR A 84 -12.79 -2.48 43.44
CA TYR A 84 -12.56 -1.04 43.49
C TYR A 84 -13.15 -0.28 42.30
N ILE A 85 -13.14 -0.88 41.10
CA ILE A 85 -13.79 -0.24 39.95
C ILE A 85 -15.31 -0.18 40.16
N TYR A 86 -15.92 -1.22 40.73
CA TYR A 86 -17.33 -1.19 41.11
C TYR A 86 -17.65 -0.09 42.13
N LEU A 87 -16.83 0.04 43.20
CA LEU A 87 -16.99 1.10 44.18
C LEU A 87 -16.83 2.50 43.57
N PHE A 88 -15.88 2.68 42.66
CA PHE A 88 -15.65 3.94 41.96
C PHE A 88 -16.88 4.36 41.14
N PHE A 89 -17.47 3.44 40.37
CA PHE A 89 -18.69 3.70 39.62
C PHE A 89 -19.90 3.95 40.52
N LYS A 90 -20.04 3.18 41.61
CA LYS A 90 -21.13 3.37 42.59
C LYS A 90 -21.10 4.75 43.25
N LYS A 91 -19.90 5.30 43.50
CA LYS A 91 -19.71 6.59 44.18
C LYS A 91 -19.80 7.80 43.24
N ASN A 92 -19.29 7.67 42.01
CA ASN A 92 -19.08 8.81 41.11
C ASN A 92 -19.95 8.80 39.85
N SER A 93 -20.69 7.72 39.57
CA SER A 93 -21.64 7.54 38.45
C SER A 93 -21.24 8.28 37.16
N ILE A 94 -21.81 9.47 36.91
CA ILE A 94 -21.58 10.27 35.70
C ILE A 94 -20.11 10.71 35.55
N LYS A 95 -19.46 11.12 36.63
CA LYS A 95 -18.04 11.52 36.61
C LYS A 95 -17.12 10.32 36.34
N ALA A 96 -17.46 9.15 36.86
CA ALA A 96 -16.76 7.91 36.55
C ALA A 96 -16.87 7.54 35.06
N TRP A 97 -18.07 7.71 34.49
CA TRP A 97 -18.31 7.49 33.07
C TRP A 97 -17.48 8.42 32.17
N SER A 98 -17.45 9.72 32.49
CA SER A 98 -16.63 10.69 31.74
C SER A 98 -15.12 10.42 31.86
N SER A 99 -14.67 9.94 33.03
CA SER A 99 -13.26 9.56 33.26
C SER A 99 -12.81 8.41 32.36
N LEU A 100 -13.72 7.50 32.03
CA LEU A 100 -13.44 6.35 31.15
C LEU A 100 -12.97 6.78 29.76
N GLY A 101 -13.49 7.92 29.25
CA GLY A 101 -13.05 8.49 27.98
C GLY A 101 -11.61 9.03 28.01
N GLY A 102 -11.10 9.42 29.18
CA GLY A 102 -9.68 9.77 29.35
C GLY A 102 -8.76 8.54 29.35
N CYS A 103 -9.23 7.42 29.92
CA CYS A 103 -8.47 6.16 29.95
C CYS A 103 -8.19 5.61 28.55
N VAL A 104 -9.08 5.85 27.57
CA VAL A 104 -8.90 5.43 26.17
C VAL A 104 -7.59 5.95 25.60
N LEU A 105 -7.14 7.14 26.00
CA LEU A 105 -5.87 7.71 25.51
C LEU A 105 -4.65 6.83 25.83
N CYS A 106 -4.72 6.01 26.87
CA CYS A 106 -3.62 5.13 27.26
C CYS A 106 -3.43 3.95 26.31
N ILE A 107 -4.45 3.61 25.52
CA ILE A 107 -4.44 2.47 24.58
C ILE A 107 -4.00 2.93 23.18
N THR A 108 -4.01 4.24 22.93
CA THR A 108 -3.65 4.84 21.65
C THR A 108 -2.20 4.54 21.26
N GLY A 109 -1.97 4.24 19.98
CA GLY A 109 -0.69 3.85 19.40
C GLY A 109 -0.54 2.34 19.16
N ALA A 110 -1.43 1.50 19.70
CA ALA A 110 -1.45 0.06 19.42
C ALA A 110 -1.82 -0.23 17.96
N GLU A 111 -2.70 0.57 17.36
CA GLU A 111 -3.12 0.53 15.97
C GLU A 111 -1.98 0.86 14.99
N ALA A 112 -1.10 1.80 15.37
CA ALA A 112 0.05 2.18 14.56
C ALA A 112 1.06 1.02 14.41
N MET A 113 1.16 0.17 15.44
CA MET A 113 1.96 -1.06 15.38
C MET A 113 1.43 -2.02 14.31
N PHE A 114 0.11 -2.08 14.12
CA PHE A 114 -0.51 -2.95 13.11
C PHE A 114 -0.45 -2.36 11.69
N ALA A 115 -0.41 -1.04 11.55
CA ALA A 115 -0.29 -0.37 10.25
C ALA A 115 1.05 -0.60 9.53
N ASP A 116 2.12 -0.94 10.28
CA ASP A 116 3.48 -1.15 9.77
C ASP A 116 4.03 -2.57 10.01
N LEU A 117 3.15 -3.57 10.16
CA LEU A 117 3.51 -4.99 10.45
C LEU A 117 4.46 -5.65 9.45
N GLY A 118 4.59 -5.12 8.23
CA GLY A 118 5.43 -5.72 7.19
C GLY A 118 6.92 -5.80 7.52
N HIS A 119 7.34 -5.29 8.68
CA HIS A 119 8.73 -5.19 9.12
C HIS A 119 9.09 -6.02 10.36
N PHE A 120 8.13 -6.53 11.11
CA PHE A 120 8.39 -7.18 12.40
C PHE A 120 7.73 -8.54 12.50
N SER A 121 8.43 -9.52 13.08
CA SER A 121 7.87 -10.82 13.38
C SER A 121 6.93 -10.77 14.58
N VAL A 122 5.82 -11.51 14.50
CA VAL A 122 4.83 -11.68 15.57
C VAL A 122 5.46 -11.95 16.96
N PRO A 123 6.39 -12.92 17.13
CA PRO A 123 7.00 -13.18 18.43
C PRO A 123 7.79 -11.99 18.99
N SER A 124 8.43 -11.18 18.14
CA SER A 124 9.19 -10.01 18.58
C SER A 124 8.28 -8.95 19.20
N ILE A 125 7.11 -8.73 18.59
CA ILE A 125 6.10 -7.81 19.10
C ILE A 125 5.57 -8.30 20.44
N GLN A 126 5.18 -9.58 20.52
CA GLN A 126 4.63 -10.17 21.75
C GLN A 126 5.62 -10.09 22.91
N ILE A 127 6.88 -10.48 22.70
CA ILE A 127 7.91 -10.43 23.74
C ILE A 127 8.17 -9.00 24.20
N ALA A 128 8.37 -8.05 23.27
CA ALA A 128 8.64 -6.67 23.62
C ALA A 128 7.48 -6.03 24.41
N PHE A 129 6.24 -6.30 23.99
CA PHE A 129 5.07 -5.73 24.63
C PHE A 129 4.81 -6.34 26.01
N THR A 130 4.83 -7.67 26.12
CA THR A 130 4.52 -8.37 27.37
C THR A 130 5.62 -8.26 28.42
N VAL A 131 6.90 -8.27 28.03
CA VAL A 131 8.03 -8.30 28.98
C VAL A 131 8.54 -6.92 29.34
N VAL A 132 8.45 -5.93 28.44
CA VAL A 132 9.02 -4.59 28.66
C VAL A 132 7.94 -3.53 28.76
N VAL A 133 7.15 -3.33 27.71
CA VAL A 133 6.22 -2.18 27.61
C VAL A 133 5.13 -2.25 28.67
N PHE A 134 4.39 -3.36 28.73
CA PHE A 134 3.28 -3.57 29.65
C PHE A 134 3.67 -3.40 31.13
N PRO A 135 4.70 -4.10 31.67
CA PRO A 135 5.06 -3.95 33.08
C PRO A 135 5.59 -2.55 33.40
N CYS A 136 6.37 -1.92 32.51
CA CYS A 136 6.88 -0.56 32.74
C CYS A 136 5.76 0.48 32.80
N LEU A 137 4.77 0.40 31.91
CA LEU A 137 3.61 1.29 31.91
C LEU A 137 2.74 1.10 33.15
N LEU A 138 2.50 -0.16 33.53
CA LEU A 138 1.73 -0.50 34.72
C LEU A 138 2.38 0.07 35.99
N LEU A 139 3.69 -0.13 36.13
CA LEU A 139 4.49 0.43 37.24
C LEU A 139 4.45 1.96 37.24
N ALA A 140 4.54 2.61 36.07
CA ALA A 140 4.48 4.06 35.97
C ALA A 140 3.13 4.61 36.45
N TYR A 141 2.01 4.03 36.01
CA TYR A 141 0.68 4.46 36.46
C TYR A 141 0.45 4.20 37.95
N MET A 142 0.88 3.05 38.48
CA MET A 142 0.80 2.77 39.92
C MET A 142 1.65 3.74 40.74
N GLY A 143 2.87 4.04 40.31
CA GLY A 143 3.74 5.00 40.98
C GLY A 143 3.17 6.42 40.98
N GLN A 144 2.58 6.85 39.86
CA GLN A 144 1.87 8.12 39.77
C GLN A 144 0.65 8.18 40.69
N ALA A 145 -0.16 7.12 40.73
CA ALA A 145 -1.29 7.01 41.65
C ALA A 145 -0.84 7.06 43.12
N ALA A 146 0.28 6.38 43.46
CA ALA A 146 0.86 6.43 44.81
C ALA A 146 1.30 7.84 45.19
N TYR A 147 1.90 8.58 44.25
CA TYR A 147 2.26 9.98 44.46
C TYR A 147 1.02 10.87 44.74
N LEU A 148 -0.04 10.73 43.95
CA LEU A 148 -1.29 11.49 44.12
C LEU A 148 -1.99 11.24 45.45
N MET A 149 -1.83 10.06 46.05
CA MET A 149 -2.41 9.80 47.38
C MET A 149 -1.85 10.74 48.45
N LYS A 150 -0.63 11.24 48.28
CA LYS A 150 0.01 12.22 49.18
C LYS A 150 -0.09 13.66 48.67
N HIS A 151 -0.17 13.85 47.36
CA HIS A 151 -0.19 15.17 46.70
C HIS A 151 -1.39 15.30 45.75
N PRO A 152 -2.62 15.45 46.27
CA PRO A 152 -3.84 15.45 45.45
C PRO A 152 -3.92 16.65 44.49
N ASP A 153 -3.29 17.78 44.83
CA ASP A 153 -3.35 19.02 44.04
C ASP A 153 -2.45 18.98 42.78
N SER A 154 -1.55 17.98 42.66
CA SER A 154 -0.57 17.87 41.57
C SER A 154 -1.08 17.12 40.33
N ALA A 155 -2.40 16.96 40.16
CA ALA A 155 -2.99 16.12 39.11
C ALA A 155 -2.70 16.61 37.67
N SER A 156 -2.47 17.90 37.46
CA SER A 156 -2.25 18.48 36.12
C SER A 156 -0.89 18.12 35.52
N ASN A 157 0.17 18.03 36.34
CA ASN A 157 1.56 17.77 35.92
C ASN A 157 2.17 16.55 36.62
N ILE A 158 1.32 15.59 36.97
CA ILE A 158 1.66 14.41 37.78
C ILE A 158 2.93 13.69 37.33
N PHE A 159 3.14 13.54 36.01
CA PHE A 159 4.28 12.82 35.47
C PHE A 159 5.59 13.45 35.96
N TYR A 160 5.78 14.75 35.74
CA TYR A 160 7.01 15.47 36.03
C TYR A 160 7.20 15.75 37.53
N GLU A 161 6.12 16.10 38.23
CA GLU A 161 6.12 16.32 39.68
C GLU A 161 6.48 15.04 40.46
N SER A 162 6.15 13.87 39.90
CA SER A 162 6.49 12.58 40.52
C SER A 162 7.96 12.17 40.32
N VAL A 163 8.73 12.90 39.49
CA VAL A 163 10.15 12.59 39.24
C VAL A 163 11.03 13.24 40.32
N PRO A 164 12.01 12.54 40.90
CA PRO A 164 12.98 13.16 41.81
C PRO A 164 13.73 14.33 41.14
N ASP A 165 13.93 15.44 41.85
CA ASP A 165 14.54 16.67 41.32
C ASP A 165 15.87 16.45 40.56
N ARG A 166 16.72 15.53 41.06
CA ARG A 166 18.02 15.21 40.44
C ARG A 166 17.90 14.49 39.09
N LEU A 167 16.79 13.80 38.85
CA LEU A 167 16.53 13.01 37.63
C LEU A 167 15.62 13.73 36.64
N PHE A 168 15.06 14.89 37.00
CA PHE A 168 14.16 15.66 36.16
C PHE A 168 14.74 15.94 34.77
N TRP A 169 15.93 16.55 34.69
CA TRP A 169 16.55 16.94 33.42
C TRP A 169 16.86 15.76 32.49
N PRO A 170 17.49 14.66 32.96
CA PRO A 170 17.66 13.46 32.16
C PRO A 170 16.34 12.87 31.64
N VAL A 171 15.32 12.75 32.52
CA VAL A 171 14.02 12.16 32.15
C VAL A 171 13.29 13.03 31.15
N PHE A 172 13.36 14.36 31.30
CA PHE A 172 12.79 15.32 30.35
C PHE A 172 13.40 15.18 28.95
N ALA A 173 14.73 15.04 28.86
CA ALA A 173 15.41 14.83 27.58
C ALA A 173 15.00 13.50 26.92
N ILE A 174 14.95 12.41 27.70
CA ILE A 174 14.52 11.09 27.20
C ILE A 174 13.06 11.11 26.75
N ALA A 175 12.17 11.72 27.54
CA ALA A 175 10.75 11.88 27.19
C ALA A 175 10.57 12.64 25.87
N THR A 176 11.34 13.71 25.69
CA THR A 176 11.33 14.49 24.44
C THR A 176 11.78 13.64 23.26
N ILE A 177 12.88 12.88 23.39
CA ILE A 177 13.36 11.98 22.33
C ILE A 177 12.31 10.90 22.01
N ALA A 178 11.72 10.26 23.04
CA ALA A 178 10.70 9.23 22.88
C ALA A 178 9.47 9.77 22.14
N ALA A 179 9.04 10.99 22.46
CA ALA A 179 7.93 11.62 21.75
C ALA A 179 8.27 11.91 20.27
N ILE A 180 9.55 12.19 19.92
CA ILE A 180 9.96 12.47 18.52
C ILE A 180 9.77 11.16 17.77
N ILE A 181 10.32 10.09 18.32
CA ILE A 181 10.25 8.74 17.77
C ILE A 181 8.80 8.30 17.58
N ALA A 182 7.94 8.53 18.57
CA ALA A 182 6.51 8.20 18.44
C ALA A 182 5.84 8.99 17.30
N SER A 183 6.16 10.28 17.16
CA SER A 183 5.64 11.11 16.08
C SER A 183 6.14 10.65 14.70
N GLN A 184 7.40 10.19 14.61
CA GLN A 184 7.94 9.57 13.39
C GLN A 184 7.20 8.29 13.01
N ALA A 185 6.89 7.44 14.00
CA ALA A 185 6.14 6.20 13.79
C ALA A 185 4.74 6.49 13.23
N MET A 186 4.01 7.46 13.78
CA MET A 186 2.68 7.85 13.31
C MET A 186 2.69 8.42 11.88
N ILE A 187 3.68 9.24 11.54
CA ILE A 187 3.84 9.78 10.18
C ILE A 187 4.12 8.65 9.19
N SER A 188 4.99 7.71 9.56
CA SER A 188 5.32 6.54 8.73
C SER A 188 4.12 5.63 8.52
N ALA A 189 3.37 5.32 9.59
CA ALA A 189 2.12 4.56 9.52
C ALA A 189 1.10 5.22 8.59
N SER A 190 0.97 6.55 8.64
CA SER A 190 0.10 7.31 7.73
C SER A 190 0.49 7.14 6.26
N PHE A 191 1.79 7.15 5.94
CA PHE A 191 2.26 6.90 4.58
C PHE A 191 1.95 5.46 4.13
N SER A 192 2.10 4.47 5.01
CA SER A 192 1.75 3.08 4.74
C SER A 192 0.25 2.91 4.45
N CYS A 193 -0.63 3.53 5.25
CA CYS A 193 -2.09 3.49 5.03
C CYS A 193 -2.49 4.13 3.68
N ILE A 194 -1.90 5.27 3.31
CA ILE A 194 -2.16 5.90 2.00
C ILE A 194 -1.63 5.04 0.86
N LYS A 195 -0.45 4.43 1.01
CA LYS A 195 0.12 3.52 0.01
C LYS A 195 -0.77 2.30 -0.21
N GLN A 196 -1.27 1.68 0.85
CA GLN A 196 -2.21 0.55 0.77
C GLN A 196 -3.54 0.98 0.11
N SER A 197 -4.06 2.16 0.47
CA SER A 197 -5.27 2.71 -0.14
C SER A 197 -5.11 3.01 -1.64
N MET A 198 -3.92 3.47 -2.06
CA MET A 198 -3.57 3.62 -3.48
C MET A 198 -3.47 2.27 -4.20
N ALA A 199 -2.94 1.24 -3.54
CA ALA A 199 -2.83 -0.11 -4.11
C ALA A 199 -4.20 -0.75 -4.33
N LEU A 200 -5.17 -0.48 -3.44
CA LEU A 200 -6.57 -0.90 -3.60
C LEU A 200 -7.34 -0.06 -4.64
N GLY A 201 -6.73 0.98 -5.22
CA GLY A 201 -7.39 1.88 -6.16
C GLY A 201 -8.38 2.85 -5.52
N CYS A 202 -8.46 2.89 -4.19
CA CYS A 202 -9.38 3.75 -3.44
C CYS A 202 -8.85 5.18 -3.24
N PHE A 203 -7.56 5.44 -3.49
CA PHE A 203 -6.95 6.75 -3.33
C PHE A 203 -6.20 7.21 -4.59
N PRO A 204 -6.20 8.52 -4.91
CA PRO A 204 -5.46 9.06 -6.05
C PRO A 204 -3.98 8.71 -6.03
N ARG A 205 -3.40 8.54 -7.23
CA ARG A 205 -1.97 8.18 -7.36
C ARG A 205 -1.08 9.37 -6.98
N LEU A 206 -0.40 9.25 -5.84
CA LEU A 206 0.59 10.22 -5.35
C LEU A 206 2.03 9.80 -5.65
N LYS A 207 2.96 10.78 -5.60
CA LYS A 207 4.40 10.51 -5.73
C LYS A 207 4.93 9.83 -4.47
N ILE A 208 5.23 8.54 -4.58
CA ILE A 208 5.89 7.74 -3.55
C ILE A 208 7.40 7.77 -3.76
N VAL A 209 8.17 8.11 -2.73
CA VAL A 209 9.64 8.05 -2.70
C VAL A 209 10.06 7.00 -1.68
N HIS A 210 10.78 5.96 -2.10
CA HIS A 210 11.31 4.95 -1.20
C HIS A 210 12.65 5.44 -0.61
N THR A 211 12.75 5.52 0.71
CA THR A 211 13.93 6.08 1.39
C THR A 211 15.01 5.03 1.65
N SER A 212 14.66 3.75 1.85
CA SER A 212 15.62 2.69 2.20
C SER A 212 15.87 1.66 1.12
N ARG A 213 17.16 1.37 0.86
CA ARG A 213 17.77 0.12 0.32
C ARG A 213 17.00 -1.19 0.56
N LYS A 214 16.80 -1.45 1.85
CA LYS A 214 16.60 -2.80 2.39
C LYS A 214 15.15 -3.04 2.83
N LEU A 215 14.40 -1.97 3.11
CA LEU A 215 13.07 -2.04 3.69
C LEU A 215 12.05 -1.37 2.76
N MET A 216 11.15 -2.15 2.17
CA MET A 216 10.13 -1.65 1.23
C MET A 216 9.17 -0.64 1.86
N GLY A 217 8.80 -0.82 3.14
CA GLY A 217 7.83 0.02 3.83
C GLY A 217 8.39 1.35 4.35
N GLN A 218 9.71 1.59 4.25
CA GLN A 218 10.25 2.94 4.48
C GLN A 218 9.95 3.84 3.27
N ILE A 219 8.81 4.51 3.38
CA ILE A 219 8.18 5.30 2.32
C ILE A 219 8.05 6.74 2.75
N TYR A 220 8.30 7.66 1.83
CA TYR A 220 8.07 9.08 1.99
C TYR A 220 7.13 9.57 0.90
N ILE A 221 6.00 10.18 1.30
CA ILE A 221 5.02 10.79 0.38
C ILE A 221 5.02 12.30 0.63
N PRO A 222 5.70 13.12 -0.20
CA PRO A 222 5.88 14.55 0.07
C PRO A 222 4.57 15.31 0.25
N VAL A 223 3.56 15.02 -0.59
CA VAL A 223 2.27 15.71 -0.56
C VAL A 223 1.55 15.46 0.78
N ILE A 224 1.53 14.21 1.23
CA ILE A 224 0.92 13.84 2.52
C ILE A 224 1.73 14.43 3.68
N ASN A 225 3.06 14.46 3.58
CA ASN A 225 3.92 15.06 4.60
C ASN A 225 3.62 16.55 4.84
N TRP A 226 3.56 17.34 3.76
CA TRP A 226 3.23 18.77 3.85
C TRP A 226 1.79 19.00 4.29
N PHE A 227 0.86 18.16 3.83
CA PHE A 227 -0.53 18.19 4.28
C PHE A 227 -0.63 17.93 5.80
N LEU A 228 -0.02 16.86 6.29
CA LEU A 228 0.00 16.52 7.72
C LEU A 228 0.66 17.63 8.55
N MET A 229 1.76 18.22 8.07
CA MET A 229 2.40 19.36 8.73
C MET A 229 1.43 20.55 8.87
N ALA A 230 0.78 20.95 7.77
CA ALA A 230 -0.16 22.06 7.78
C ALA A 230 -1.33 21.78 8.73
N MET A 231 -1.88 20.57 8.71
CA MET A 231 -2.96 20.17 9.60
C MET A 231 -2.52 20.17 11.07
N CYS A 232 -1.33 19.65 11.40
CA CYS A 232 -0.80 19.72 12.75
C CYS A 232 -0.66 21.18 13.22
N ILE A 233 -0.14 22.08 12.39
CA ILE A 233 -0.01 23.51 12.73
C ILE A 233 -1.38 24.14 12.98
N ILE A 234 -2.36 23.87 12.12
CA ILE A 234 -3.74 24.38 12.27
C ILE A 234 -4.36 23.89 13.60
N VAL A 235 -4.23 22.60 13.90
CA VAL A 235 -4.78 22.03 15.14
C VAL A 235 -4.13 22.65 16.37
N VAL A 236 -2.81 22.84 16.37
CA VAL A 236 -2.08 23.48 17.48
C VAL A 236 -2.50 24.93 17.66
N ALA A 237 -2.61 25.68 16.57
CA ALA A 237 -3.01 27.08 16.61
C ALA A 237 -4.47 27.28 17.05
N ALA A 238 -5.35 26.34 16.69
CA ALA A 238 -6.78 26.39 16.99
C ALA A 238 -7.12 25.96 18.42
N PHE A 239 -6.60 24.81 18.89
CA PHE A 239 -6.98 24.26 20.18
C PHE A 239 -6.21 24.87 21.35
N ARG A 240 -4.92 25.23 21.18
CA ARG A 240 -4.01 25.83 22.19
C ARG A 240 -3.88 25.08 23.53
N SER A 241 -4.69 24.04 23.77
CA SER A 241 -4.75 23.22 24.97
C SER A 241 -4.59 21.75 24.63
N THR A 242 -3.75 21.06 25.39
CA THR A 242 -3.50 19.62 25.22
C THR A 242 -4.69 18.77 25.68
N SER A 243 -5.47 19.22 26.67
CA SER A 243 -6.65 18.48 27.15
C SER A 243 -7.72 18.34 26.06
N ASP A 244 -7.91 19.40 25.28
CA ASP A 244 -8.98 19.47 24.30
C ASP A 244 -8.61 18.67 23.04
N ILE A 245 -7.33 18.75 22.65
CA ILE A 245 -6.76 17.88 21.61
C ILE A 245 -6.84 16.40 22.01
N ALA A 246 -6.53 16.10 23.27
CA ALA A 246 -6.61 14.76 23.84
C ALA A 246 -8.04 14.20 23.80
N ASN A 247 -9.02 14.98 24.24
CA ASN A 247 -10.43 14.59 24.22
C ASN A 247 -10.96 14.39 22.80
N ALA A 248 -10.49 15.17 21.82
CA ALA A 248 -10.90 15.05 20.43
C ALA A 248 -10.50 13.71 19.79
N TYR A 249 -9.28 13.23 20.09
CA TYR A 249 -8.68 12.06 19.42
C TYR A 249 -9.39 10.74 19.73
N GLY A 250 -9.92 10.56 20.95
CA GLY A 250 -10.42 9.27 21.44
C GLY A 250 -11.54 8.64 20.59
N ILE A 251 -12.38 9.45 19.91
CA ILE A 251 -13.50 8.94 19.09
C ILE A 251 -12.98 8.11 17.91
N ALA A 252 -11.94 8.61 17.23
CA ALA A 252 -11.37 7.93 16.08
C ALA A 252 -10.76 6.59 16.48
N GLU A 253 -10.07 6.56 17.62
CA GLU A 253 -9.42 5.37 18.14
C GLU A 253 -10.42 4.23 18.43
N VAL A 254 -11.44 4.50 19.25
CA VAL A 254 -12.45 3.47 19.60
C VAL A 254 -13.22 3.03 18.35
N GLY A 255 -13.44 3.95 17.40
CA GLY A 255 -14.03 3.60 16.10
C GLY A 255 -13.19 2.60 15.30
N VAL A 256 -11.86 2.78 15.26
CA VAL A 256 -10.94 1.85 14.59
C VAL A 256 -10.93 0.48 15.30
N MET A 257 -10.96 0.46 16.63
CA MET A 257 -11.06 -0.79 17.40
C MET A 257 -12.34 -1.56 17.06
N LEU A 258 -13.50 -0.90 17.06
CA LEU A 258 -14.79 -1.51 16.73
C LEU A 258 -14.83 -2.10 15.31
N VAL A 259 -14.28 -1.35 14.33
CA VAL A 259 -14.15 -1.84 12.94
C VAL A 259 -13.22 -3.05 12.89
N SER A 260 -12.10 -3.02 13.60
CA SER A 260 -11.13 -4.11 13.64
C SER A 260 -11.73 -5.37 14.27
N THR A 261 -12.42 -5.26 15.39
CA THR A 261 -13.13 -6.36 16.06
C THR A 261 -14.20 -6.96 15.15
N THR A 262 -14.92 -6.13 14.40
CA THR A 262 -15.90 -6.59 13.39
C THR A 262 -15.23 -7.33 12.23
N LEU A 263 -14.14 -6.79 11.69
CA LEU A 263 -13.38 -7.42 10.59
C LEU A 263 -12.74 -8.74 11.01
N VAL A 264 -12.15 -8.81 12.21
CA VAL A 264 -11.59 -10.06 12.76
C VAL A 264 -12.68 -11.10 12.95
N THR A 265 -13.87 -10.71 13.43
CA THR A 265 -15.02 -11.63 13.52
C THR A 265 -15.38 -12.21 12.15
N LEU A 266 -15.43 -11.38 11.10
CA LEU A 266 -15.68 -11.83 9.74
C LEU A 266 -14.58 -12.78 9.24
N VAL A 267 -13.31 -12.51 9.56
CA VAL A 267 -12.18 -13.40 9.24
C VAL A 267 -12.30 -14.73 9.97
N MET A 268 -12.67 -14.73 11.26
CA MET A 268 -12.88 -15.95 12.06
C MET A 268 -13.96 -16.85 11.47
N LEU A 269 -15.03 -16.25 10.92
CA LEU A 269 -16.15 -16.95 10.30
C LEU A 269 -15.84 -17.44 8.88
N LEU A 270 -15.31 -16.56 8.01
CA LEU A 270 -15.16 -16.86 6.58
C LEU A 270 -13.83 -17.54 6.23
N ILE A 271 -12.73 -17.18 6.92
CA ILE A 271 -11.38 -17.63 6.57
C ILE A 271 -10.92 -18.74 7.51
N TRP A 272 -10.99 -18.52 8.83
CA TRP A 272 -10.54 -19.51 9.80
C TRP A 272 -11.56 -20.63 10.04
N GLN A 273 -12.80 -20.45 9.56
CA GLN A 273 -13.88 -21.45 9.68
C GLN A 273 -14.03 -21.97 11.13
N THR A 274 -13.89 -21.05 12.08
CA THR A 274 -13.92 -21.37 13.51
C THR A 274 -15.34 -21.70 13.96
N ASN A 275 -15.51 -22.47 15.04
CA ASN A 275 -16.85 -22.75 15.59
C ASN A 275 -17.64 -21.45 15.80
N LEU A 276 -18.87 -21.39 15.27
CA LEU A 276 -19.77 -20.23 15.32
C LEU A 276 -19.92 -19.69 16.75
N PHE A 277 -19.97 -20.56 17.76
CA PHE A 277 -20.06 -20.14 19.15
C PHE A 277 -18.83 -19.33 19.59
N LEU A 278 -17.62 -19.80 19.27
CA LEU A 278 -16.38 -19.12 19.62
C LEU A 278 -16.23 -17.81 18.82
N ALA A 279 -16.60 -17.85 17.53
CA ALA A 279 -16.57 -16.68 16.66
C ALA A 279 -17.58 -15.60 17.08
N LEU A 280 -18.73 -15.95 17.66
CA LEU A 280 -19.71 -14.99 18.19
C LEU A 280 -19.36 -14.53 19.62
N CYS A 281 -18.74 -15.38 20.43
CA CYS A 281 -18.28 -15.02 21.77
C CYS A 281 -17.21 -13.92 21.73
N PHE A 282 -16.32 -13.95 20.72
CA PHE A 282 -15.29 -12.93 20.53
C PHE A 282 -15.84 -11.49 20.43
N PRO A 283 -16.69 -11.12 19.44
CA PRO A 283 -17.26 -9.77 19.36
C PRO A 283 -18.20 -9.46 20.52
N LEU A 284 -18.82 -10.47 21.15
CA LEU A 284 -19.64 -10.25 22.33
C LEU A 284 -18.80 -9.73 23.50
N VAL A 285 -17.65 -10.32 23.76
CA VAL A 285 -16.78 -9.90 24.87
C VAL A 285 -16.03 -8.60 24.53
N PHE A 286 -15.32 -8.56 23.41
CA PHE A 286 -14.50 -7.40 23.05
C PHE A 286 -15.34 -6.22 22.60
N GLY A 287 -16.37 -6.48 21.78
CA GLY A 287 -17.27 -5.44 21.30
C GLY A 287 -18.09 -4.80 22.41
N THR A 288 -18.50 -5.52 23.46
CA THR A 288 -19.20 -4.89 24.59
C THR A 288 -18.29 -3.94 25.37
N ILE A 289 -17.03 -4.31 25.61
CA ILE A 289 -16.03 -3.44 26.25
C ILE A 289 -15.80 -2.18 25.40
N GLU A 290 -15.62 -2.35 24.09
CA GLU A 290 -15.43 -1.24 23.15
C GLU A 290 -16.66 -0.32 23.09
N LEU A 291 -17.88 -0.87 23.10
CA LEU A 291 -19.12 -0.08 23.12
C LEU A 291 -19.27 0.75 24.41
N ILE A 292 -18.81 0.24 25.55
CA ILE A 292 -18.75 1.00 26.81
C ILE A 292 -17.79 2.19 26.66
N TYR A 293 -16.60 1.99 26.09
CA TYR A 293 -15.67 3.10 25.82
C TYR A 293 -16.22 4.07 24.77
N MET A 294 -16.88 3.58 23.73
CA MET A 294 -17.46 4.39 22.66
C MET A 294 -18.54 5.32 23.24
N SER A 295 -19.42 4.79 24.10
CA SER A 295 -20.46 5.59 24.76
C SER A 295 -19.89 6.63 25.74
N ALA A 296 -18.78 6.33 26.42
CA ALA A 296 -18.07 7.31 27.23
C ALA A 296 -17.46 8.45 26.37
N VAL A 297 -16.81 8.10 25.27
CA VAL A 297 -16.11 9.08 24.41
C VAL A 297 -17.05 9.88 23.51
N LEU A 298 -18.21 9.31 23.11
CA LEU A 298 -19.28 10.05 22.41
C LEU A 298 -19.78 11.26 23.20
N SER A 299 -19.78 11.19 24.54
CA SER A 299 -20.14 12.32 25.41
C SER A 299 -19.20 13.52 25.22
N LYS A 300 -17.97 13.30 24.73
CA LYS A 300 -16.94 14.32 24.49
C LYS A 300 -16.94 14.90 23.06
N ILE A 301 -17.92 14.57 22.21
CA ILE A 301 -18.03 15.16 20.86
C ILE A 301 -18.01 16.70 20.91
N LYS A 302 -18.73 17.28 21.88
CA LYS A 302 -18.84 18.74 22.05
C LYS A 302 -17.54 19.39 22.53
N GLU A 303 -16.63 18.62 23.10
CA GLU A 303 -15.34 19.06 23.65
C GLU A 303 -14.19 18.95 22.62
N GLY A 304 -14.50 18.70 21.35
CA GLY A 304 -13.51 18.65 20.25
C GLY A 304 -13.56 17.39 19.41
N GLY A 305 -14.30 16.35 19.84
CA GLY A 305 -14.42 15.08 19.12
C GLY A 305 -15.08 15.17 17.72
N TRP A 306 -15.69 16.30 17.38
CA TRP A 306 -16.19 16.56 16.03
C TRP A 306 -15.06 16.67 14.99
N LEU A 307 -13.84 17.05 15.40
CA LEU A 307 -12.75 17.35 14.49
C LEU A 307 -12.26 16.11 13.71
N PRO A 308 -11.96 14.95 14.33
CA PRO A 308 -11.62 13.75 13.57
C PRO A 308 -12.73 13.24 12.66
N LEU A 309 -14.01 13.45 13.03
CA LEU A 309 -15.15 13.08 12.19
C LEU A 309 -15.19 13.92 10.91
N VAL A 310 -14.90 15.22 11.00
CA VAL A 310 -14.78 16.10 9.82
C VAL A 310 -13.64 15.64 8.92
N TYR A 311 -12.47 15.31 9.49
CA TYR A 311 -11.35 14.79 8.70
C TYR A 311 -11.67 13.44 8.05
N ALA A 312 -12.27 12.51 8.79
CA ALA A 312 -12.68 11.21 8.26
C ALA A 312 -13.68 11.38 7.11
N SER A 313 -14.67 12.26 7.26
CA SER A 313 -15.64 12.58 6.21
C SER A 313 -14.96 13.18 4.97
N PHE A 314 -14.04 14.12 5.14
CA PHE A 314 -13.27 14.72 4.04
C PHE A 314 -12.48 13.67 3.25
N PHE A 315 -11.72 12.81 3.94
CA PHE A 315 -10.95 11.75 3.28
C PHE A 315 -11.85 10.70 2.63
N LEU A 316 -12.96 10.31 3.28
CA LEU A 316 -13.94 9.38 2.74
C LEU A 316 -14.58 9.94 1.47
N CYS A 317 -14.90 11.23 1.41
CA CYS A 317 -15.39 11.87 0.19
C CYS A 317 -14.37 11.77 -0.96
N ILE A 318 -13.09 12.07 -0.71
CA ILE A 318 -12.03 11.94 -1.72
C ILE A 318 -11.92 10.49 -2.21
N MET A 319 -11.87 9.54 -1.27
CA MET A 319 -11.74 8.11 -1.59
C MET A 319 -12.96 7.60 -2.37
N TYR A 320 -14.16 7.97 -1.94
CA TYR A 320 -15.40 7.58 -2.59
C TYR A 320 -15.48 8.12 -4.02
N ILE A 321 -15.22 9.41 -4.23
CA ILE A 321 -15.24 10.04 -5.55
C ILE A 321 -14.19 9.40 -6.47
N TRP A 322 -12.98 9.19 -5.95
CA TRP A 322 -11.89 8.58 -6.72
C TRP A 322 -12.20 7.13 -7.10
N ASN A 323 -12.64 6.31 -6.14
CA ASN A 323 -12.99 4.91 -6.37
C ASN A 323 -14.17 4.80 -7.35
N TYR A 324 -15.22 5.57 -7.12
CA TYR A 324 -16.41 5.59 -7.98
C TYR A 324 -16.03 5.92 -9.43
N GLY A 325 -15.28 7.01 -9.64
CA GLY A 325 -14.82 7.37 -10.98
C GLY A 325 -13.91 6.31 -11.58
N SER A 326 -12.90 5.84 -10.85
CA SER A 326 -11.94 4.86 -11.37
C SER A 326 -12.58 3.54 -11.77
N VAL A 327 -13.52 3.01 -10.97
CA VAL A 327 -14.29 1.81 -11.30
C VAL A 327 -15.18 2.05 -12.52
N LEU A 328 -15.81 3.22 -12.60
CA LEU A 328 -16.69 3.57 -13.71
C LEU A 328 -15.93 3.70 -15.03
N LYS A 329 -14.71 4.25 -14.96
CA LYS A 329 -13.77 4.33 -16.08
C LYS A 329 -13.41 2.93 -16.55
N TYR A 330 -12.91 2.11 -15.63
CA TYR A 330 -12.47 0.76 -15.92
C TYR A 330 -13.59 -0.07 -16.54
N ARG A 331 -14.81 -0.02 -15.99
CA ARG A 331 -15.97 -0.72 -16.56
C ARG A 331 -16.34 -0.22 -17.97
N SER A 332 -16.14 1.06 -18.25
CA SER A 332 -16.40 1.62 -19.58
C SER A 332 -15.32 1.22 -20.60
N GLU A 333 -14.06 1.22 -20.19
CA GLU A 333 -12.95 0.72 -21.01
C GLU A 333 -13.11 -0.78 -21.33
N VAL A 334 -13.53 -1.58 -20.36
CA VAL A 334 -13.79 -3.02 -20.56
C VAL A 334 -15.00 -3.27 -21.46
N ARG A 335 -16.07 -2.48 -21.33
CA ARG A 335 -17.28 -2.63 -22.17
C ARG A 335 -17.03 -2.26 -23.63
N GLU A 336 -16.21 -1.26 -23.86
CA GLU A 336 -15.88 -0.79 -25.22
C GLU A 336 -14.61 -1.46 -25.78
N LYS A 337 -14.05 -2.46 -25.10
CA LYS A 337 -12.85 -3.18 -25.56
C LYS A 337 -13.10 -3.79 -26.93
N ILE A 338 -12.07 -3.79 -27.76
CA ILE A 338 -12.13 -4.45 -29.06
C ILE A 338 -11.80 -5.92 -28.85
N SER A 339 -12.63 -6.83 -29.36
CA SER A 339 -12.33 -8.27 -29.31
C SER A 339 -11.14 -8.57 -30.22
N MET A 340 -10.34 -9.57 -29.82
CA MET A 340 -9.23 -10.04 -30.66
C MET A 340 -9.76 -10.60 -31.97
N ASP A 341 -10.94 -11.22 -31.95
CA ASP A 341 -11.61 -11.78 -33.12
C ASP A 341 -11.95 -10.70 -34.15
N PHE A 342 -12.44 -9.53 -33.71
CA PHE A 342 -12.72 -8.40 -34.60
C PHE A 342 -11.45 -7.83 -35.24
N MET A 343 -10.32 -7.86 -34.53
CA MET A 343 -9.02 -7.41 -35.07
C MET A 343 -8.47 -8.39 -36.10
N ILE A 344 -8.66 -9.69 -35.89
CA ILE A 344 -8.31 -10.74 -36.86
C ILE A 344 -9.21 -10.63 -38.10
N GLU A 345 -10.51 -10.36 -37.91
CA GLU A 345 -11.48 -10.17 -38.99
C GLU A 345 -11.20 -8.92 -39.83
N LEU A 346 -10.80 -7.81 -39.21
CA LEU A 346 -10.39 -6.61 -39.94
C LEU A 346 -9.13 -6.85 -40.80
N GLY A 347 -8.34 -7.86 -40.45
CA GLY A 347 -7.35 -8.42 -41.35
C GLY A 347 -6.33 -7.42 -41.88
N SER A 348 -5.85 -7.65 -43.11
CA SER A 348 -4.89 -6.79 -43.84
C SER A 348 -5.40 -5.37 -44.14
N SER A 349 -6.69 -5.08 -43.88
CA SER A 349 -7.29 -3.75 -44.04
C SER A 349 -7.14 -2.86 -42.79
N LEU A 350 -6.65 -3.42 -41.68
CA LEU A 350 -6.46 -2.71 -40.42
C LEU A 350 -5.31 -1.71 -40.52
N GLY A 351 -5.65 -0.41 -40.55
CA GLY A 351 -4.69 0.67 -40.76
C GLY A 351 -4.19 0.66 -42.21
N THR A 352 -5.02 1.18 -43.11
CA THR A 352 -4.85 1.21 -44.57
C THR A 352 -3.48 1.72 -45.03
N VAL A 353 -2.79 2.48 -44.18
CA VAL A 353 -1.41 2.94 -44.39
C VAL A 353 -0.50 2.48 -43.25
N ARG A 354 0.57 1.76 -43.58
CA ARG A 354 1.65 1.41 -42.64
C ARG A 354 2.78 2.43 -42.77
N THR A 355 3.09 3.11 -41.67
CA THR A 355 4.18 4.08 -41.55
C THR A 355 5.42 3.38 -40.98
N PRO A 356 6.63 3.68 -41.46
CA PRO A 356 7.85 3.08 -40.93
C PRO A 356 8.07 3.56 -39.49
N GLY A 357 8.44 2.65 -38.57
CA GLY A 357 8.72 2.97 -37.17
C GLY A 357 8.05 2.03 -36.18
N ILE A 358 8.28 2.28 -34.89
CA ILE A 358 7.70 1.49 -33.79
C ILE A 358 6.67 2.31 -33.02
N GLY A 359 5.43 1.83 -33.01
CA GLY A 359 4.33 2.40 -32.25
C GLY A 359 4.19 1.74 -30.87
N LEU A 360 4.56 2.46 -29.80
CA LEU A 360 4.40 2.00 -28.42
C LEU A 360 3.04 2.46 -27.88
N LEU A 361 2.11 1.53 -27.68
CA LEU A 361 0.80 1.82 -27.07
C LEU A 361 0.80 1.44 -25.59
N TYR A 362 0.79 2.43 -24.71
CA TYR A 362 0.66 2.15 -23.28
C TYR A 362 -0.77 1.83 -22.90
N ASN A 363 -0.97 0.70 -22.22
CA ASN A 363 -2.28 0.26 -21.77
C ASN A 363 -2.26 -0.34 -20.36
N GLU A 364 -3.33 -0.10 -19.59
CA GLU A 364 -3.51 -0.71 -18.27
C GLU A 364 -4.17 -2.10 -18.35
N LEU A 365 -4.81 -2.46 -19.48
CA LEU A 365 -5.39 -3.80 -19.68
C LEU A 365 -4.30 -4.86 -19.97
N VAL A 366 -4.38 -5.98 -19.25
CA VAL A 366 -3.51 -7.16 -19.44
C VAL A 366 -4.03 -8.06 -20.57
N HIS A 367 -5.33 -8.01 -20.86
CA HIS A 367 -5.96 -8.82 -21.91
C HIS A 367 -6.87 -7.96 -22.78
N GLY A 368 -6.75 -8.14 -24.10
CA GLY A 368 -7.53 -7.41 -25.12
C GLY A 368 -6.90 -6.09 -25.57
N ILE A 369 -7.42 -5.56 -26.67
CA ILE A 369 -6.93 -4.35 -27.33
C ILE A 369 -7.74 -3.14 -26.84
N PRO A 370 -7.08 -2.05 -26.39
CA PRO A 370 -7.78 -0.89 -25.87
C PRO A 370 -8.59 -0.19 -26.96
N SER A 371 -9.79 0.26 -26.60
CA SER A 371 -10.71 0.93 -27.53
C SER A 371 -10.20 2.27 -28.07
N VAL A 372 -9.16 2.81 -27.42
CA VAL A 372 -8.40 3.97 -27.89
C VAL A 372 -7.74 3.69 -29.23
N LEU A 373 -7.24 2.46 -29.47
CA LEU A 373 -6.64 2.11 -30.76
C LEU A 373 -7.69 2.12 -31.88
N GLY A 374 -8.89 1.61 -31.62
CA GLY A 374 -9.98 1.67 -32.60
C GLY A 374 -10.40 3.09 -32.92
N GLN A 375 -10.53 3.96 -31.92
CA GLN A 375 -10.82 5.38 -32.15
C GLN A 375 -9.70 6.05 -32.96
N PHE A 376 -8.44 5.76 -32.62
CA PHE A 376 -7.29 6.26 -33.37
C PHE A 376 -7.33 5.83 -34.84
N LEU A 377 -7.64 4.56 -35.11
CA LEU A 377 -7.76 4.02 -36.46
C LEU A 377 -8.90 4.63 -37.28
N LEU A 378 -10.01 5.00 -36.62
CA LEU A 378 -11.14 5.68 -37.27
C LEU A 378 -10.79 7.12 -37.66
N ASP A 379 -10.09 7.84 -36.79
CA ASP A 379 -9.71 9.24 -37.02
C ASP A 379 -8.48 9.36 -37.94
N LEU A 380 -7.55 8.40 -37.83
CA LEU A 380 -6.32 8.30 -38.60
C LEU A 380 -6.09 6.84 -39.00
N PRO A 381 -6.41 6.44 -40.25
CA PRO A 381 -6.25 5.08 -40.74
C PRO A 381 -4.78 4.75 -41.07
N ALA A 382 -3.85 5.12 -40.18
CA ALA A 382 -2.43 4.89 -40.31
C ALA A 382 -1.86 4.26 -39.03
N ILE A 383 -1.05 3.21 -39.18
CA ILE A 383 -0.38 2.54 -38.07
C ILE A 383 1.10 2.35 -38.35
N HIS A 384 1.89 2.12 -37.30
CA HIS A 384 3.32 1.86 -37.44
C HIS A 384 3.57 0.45 -37.99
N SER A 385 4.73 0.24 -38.60
CA SER A 385 5.13 -1.06 -39.15
C SER A 385 5.17 -2.13 -38.05
N THR A 386 5.66 -1.77 -36.85
CA THR A 386 5.59 -2.62 -35.65
C THR A 386 4.84 -1.92 -34.53
N ILE A 387 3.92 -2.63 -33.87
CA ILE A 387 3.15 -2.09 -32.73
C ILE A 387 3.44 -2.93 -31.48
N VAL A 388 3.81 -2.28 -30.39
CA VAL A 388 4.01 -2.93 -29.10
C VAL A 388 3.05 -2.34 -28.07
N PHE A 389 2.13 -3.18 -27.57
CA PHE A 389 1.25 -2.86 -26.45
C PHE A 389 2.02 -3.03 -25.14
N VAL A 390 2.40 -1.94 -24.48
CA VAL A 390 3.19 -1.99 -23.25
C VAL A 390 2.28 -1.84 -22.04
N CYS A 391 2.28 -2.86 -21.18
CA CYS A 391 1.60 -2.88 -19.89
C CYS A 391 2.64 -2.90 -18.76
N ILE A 392 2.71 -1.83 -17.97
CA ILE A 392 3.64 -1.73 -16.85
C ILE A 392 2.98 -2.32 -15.59
N LYS A 393 3.60 -3.32 -14.99
CA LYS A 393 3.17 -3.94 -13.72
C LYS A 393 4.25 -3.81 -12.67
N TYR A 394 3.82 -3.56 -11.44
CA TYR A 394 4.73 -3.45 -10.30
C TYR A 394 4.67 -4.72 -9.48
N VAL A 395 5.85 -5.22 -9.10
CA VAL A 395 6.02 -6.42 -8.28
C VAL A 395 6.66 -6.08 -6.94
N PRO A 396 6.36 -6.81 -5.86
CA PRO A 396 6.84 -6.50 -4.50
C PRO A 396 8.31 -6.89 -4.26
N ILE A 397 9.16 -6.83 -5.29
CA ILE A 397 10.61 -7.07 -5.21
C ILE A 397 11.38 -5.77 -5.44
N PRO A 398 12.58 -5.59 -4.84
CA PRO A 398 13.32 -4.33 -4.91
C PRO A 398 13.69 -3.97 -6.35
N VAL A 399 14.30 -4.92 -7.06
CA VAL A 399 14.77 -4.78 -8.44
C VAL A 399 14.38 -6.05 -9.17
N VAL A 400 13.74 -5.91 -10.33
CA VAL A 400 13.42 -7.06 -11.19
C VAL A 400 14.65 -7.40 -12.03
N PRO A 401 15.08 -8.67 -12.06
CA PRO A 401 16.13 -9.13 -12.97
C PRO A 401 15.82 -8.74 -14.42
N GLN A 402 16.83 -8.38 -15.21
CA GLN A 402 16.61 -7.92 -16.59
C GLN A 402 15.88 -8.97 -17.45
N GLU A 403 16.15 -10.26 -17.23
CA GLU A 403 15.55 -11.37 -17.98
C GLU A 403 14.03 -11.52 -17.74
N GLU A 404 13.54 -11.15 -16.56
CA GLU A 404 12.11 -11.23 -16.21
C GLU A 404 11.39 -9.86 -16.33
N ARG A 405 12.13 -8.83 -16.75
CA ARG A 405 11.63 -7.45 -16.81
C ARG A 405 10.62 -7.27 -17.92
N PHE A 406 10.85 -7.84 -19.09
CA PHE A 406 9.99 -7.69 -20.24
C PHE A 406 9.48 -9.07 -20.67
N LEU A 407 8.17 -9.27 -20.57
CA LEU A 407 7.53 -10.49 -21.01
C LEU A 407 6.71 -10.20 -22.26
N PHE A 408 7.11 -10.80 -23.36
CA PHE A 408 6.46 -10.63 -24.64
C PHE A 408 5.47 -11.76 -24.95
N ARG A 409 4.43 -11.39 -25.69
CA ARG A 409 3.46 -12.30 -26.28
C ARG A 409 3.00 -11.74 -27.62
N ARG A 410 2.85 -12.61 -28.63
CA ARG A 410 2.28 -12.22 -29.93
C ARG A 410 0.76 -12.08 -29.85
N VAL A 411 0.20 -11.00 -30.41
CA VAL A 411 -1.23 -10.64 -30.33
C VAL A 411 -2.00 -11.09 -31.57
N CYS A 412 -1.40 -10.93 -32.75
CA CYS A 412 -1.97 -11.26 -34.06
C CYS A 412 -1.02 -12.20 -34.82
N PRO A 413 -1.45 -12.84 -35.93
CA PRO A 413 -0.58 -13.65 -36.79
C PRO A 413 0.69 -12.90 -37.24
N LYS A 414 1.70 -13.63 -37.75
CA LYS A 414 3.05 -13.10 -38.03
C LYS A 414 3.03 -11.81 -38.88
N ASP A 415 2.15 -11.76 -39.88
CA ASP A 415 2.04 -10.65 -40.85
C ASP A 415 1.69 -9.27 -40.27
N TYR A 416 1.20 -9.21 -39.02
CA TYR A 416 0.70 -7.96 -38.43
C TYR A 416 1.76 -7.18 -37.63
N HIS A 417 2.84 -7.85 -37.21
CA HIS A 417 3.88 -7.32 -36.33
C HIS A 417 3.31 -6.60 -35.08
N MET A 418 2.37 -7.25 -34.40
CA MET A 418 1.70 -6.74 -33.19
C MET A 418 2.07 -7.58 -31.97
N PHE A 419 2.72 -6.95 -31.00
CA PHE A 419 3.25 -7.60 -29.80
C PHE A 419 2.67 -6.98 -28.54
N GLN A 420 2.45 -7.80 -27.51
CA GLN A 420 2.14 -7.34 -26.17
C GLN A 420 3.34 -7.55 -25.28
N CYS A 421 3.73 -6.50 -24.55
CA CYS A 421 4.82 -6.52 -23.59
C CYS A 421 4.29 -6.21 -22.19
N ILE A 422 4.52 -7.10 -21.24
CA ILE A 422 4.32 -6.85 -19.82
C ILE A 422 5.67 -6.47 -19.21
N ALA A 423 5.84 -5.20 -18.88
CA ALA A 423 7.05 -4.68 -18.26
C ALA A 423 6.91 -4.70 -16.74
N ARG A 424 7.67 -5.55 -16.05
CA ARG A 424 7.67 -5.73 -14.59
C ARG A 424 8.73 -4.85 -13.95
N TYR A 425 8.31 -4.03 -12.97
CA TYR A 425 9.19 -3.16 -12.22
C TYR A 425 9.09 -3.41 -10.72
N GLY A 426 10.25 -3.45 -10.07
CA GLY A 426 10.41 -3.47 -8.63
C GLY A 426 10.23 -2.08 -8.03
N TYR A 427 10.06 -2.02 -6.71
CA TYR A 427 9.80 -0.75 -6.02
C TYR A 427 11.00 0.20 -5.96
N LYS A 428 12.20 -0.27 -6.31
CA LYS A 428 13.42 0.56 -6.45
C LYS A 428 13.95 0.68 -7.86
N ASP A 429 13.34 0.00 -8.82
CA ASP A 429 13.75 0.17 -10.21
C ASP A 429 13.61 1.63 -10.60
N VAL A 430 14.66 2.12 -11.27
CA VAL A 430 14.82 3.55 -11.55
C VAL A 430 13.75 3.95 -12.56
N ARG A 431 12.66 4.54 -12.06
CA ARG A 431 11.53 5.09 -12.84
C ARG A 431 11.93 6.17 -13.88
N LYS A 432 13.20 6.57 -13.91
CA LYS A 432 13.77 7.59 -14.80
C LYS A 432 14.88 6.95 -15.63
N GLU A 433 14.61 5.81 -16.22
CA GLU A 433 15.39 5.42 -17.40
C GLU A 433 15.22 6.55 -18.43
N ASP A 434 16.34 6.99 -19.02
CA ASP A 434 16.26 7.79 -20.23
C ASP A 434 15.46 6.95 -21.24
N HIS A 435 14.51 7.56 -21.94
CA HIS A 435 13.60 6.80 -22.81
C HIS A 435 14.38 5.91 -23.81
N HIS A 436 15.58 6.35 -24.23
CA HIS A 436 16.53 5.56 -25.01
C HIS A 436 16.97 4.25 -24.36
N SER A 437 17.27 4.22 -23.05
CA SER A 437 17.65 2.97 -22.39
C SER A 437 16.47 2.01 -22.28
N PHE A 438 15.25 2.54 -22.10
CA PHE A 438 14.05 1.73 -22.12
C PHE A 438 13.78 1.16 -23.51
N GLU A 439 13.87 1.99 -24.55
CA GLU A 439 13.72 1.59 -25.96
C GLU A 439 14.71 0.47 -26.31
N GLN A 440 15.99 0.63 -25.94
CA GLN A 440 17.03 -0.35 -26.21
C GLN A 440 16.75 -1.70 -25.52
N LEU A 441 16.43 -1.68 -24.23
CA LEU A 441 16.13 -2.91 -23.48
C LEU A 441 14.84 -3.59 -23.97
N LEU A 442 13.85 -2.81 -24.38
CA LEU A 442 12.61 -3.34 -24.96
C LEU A 442 12.88 -4.06 -26.27
N MET A 443 13.72 -3.48 -27.14
CA MET A 443 14.08 -4.09 -28.44
C MET A 443 14.94 -5.33 -28.28
N GLU A 444 15.96 -5.29 -27.41
CA GLU A 444 16.81 -6.45 -27.13
C GLU A 444 15.97 -7.63 -26.61
N SER A 445 15.01 -7.35 -25.73
CA SER A 445 14.11 -8.38 -25.23
C SER A 445 13.09 -8.85 -26.28
N LEU A 446 12.68 -8.01 -27.22
CA LEU A 446 11.82 -8.42 -28.34
C LEU A 446 12.57 -9.30 -29.34
N GLU A 447 13.81 -8.95 -29.69
CA GLU A 447 14.68 -9.79 -30.53
C GLU A 447 14.91 -11.17 -29.89
N LYS A 448 15.20 -11.20 -28.58
CA LYS A 448 15.34 -12.46 -27.84
C LYS A 448 14.05 -13.29 -27.85
N PHE A 449 12.89 -12.65 -27.76
CA PHE A 449 11.59 -13.31 -27.86
C PHE A 449 11.38 -13.93 -29.26
N LEU A 450 11.65 -13.19 -30.34
CA LEU A 450 11.49 -13.69 -31.71
C LEU A 450 12.39 -14.91 -31.99
N ARG A 451 13.65 -14.85 -31.56
CA ARG A 451 14.58 -15.99 -31.67
C ARG A 451 14.08 -17.22 -30.92
N LYS A 452 13.54 -17.03 -29.72
CA LYS A 452 12.98 -18.11 -28.91
C LYS A 452 11.71 -18.70 -29.55
N GLU A 453 10.80 -17.85 -30.02
CA GLU A 453 9.57 -18.28 -30.69
C GLU A 453 9.87 -19.13 -31.93
N ALA A 454 10.87 -18.72 -32.74
CA ALA A 454 11.31 -19.51 -33.88
C ALA A 454 11.92 -20.87 -33.49
N LEU A 455 12.73 -20.90 -32.42
CA LEU A 455 13.30 -22.14 -31.91
C LEU A 455 12.21 -23.11 -31.40
N ASP A 456 11.21 -22.59 -30.67
CA ASP A 456 10.09 -23.36 -30.16
C ASP A 456 9.26 -23.95 -31.32
N ILE A 457 9.01 -23.17 -32.39
CA ILE A 457 8.32 -23.64 -33.60
C ILE A 457 9.13 -24.73 -34.32
N ALA A 458 10.45 -24.57 -34.45
CA ALA A 458 11.32 -25.58 -35.07
C ALA A 458 11.36 -26.89 -34.27
N MET A 459 11.32 -26.79 -32.93
CA MET A 459 11.18 -27.97 -32.07
C MET A 459 9.82 -28.64 -32.25
N GLU A 460 8.71 -27.89 -32.27
CA GLU A 460 7.38 -28.44 -32.50
C GLU A 460 7.23 -29.09 -33.87
N SER A 461 7.83 -28.51 -34.93
CA SER A 461 7.83 -29.12 -36.26
C SER A 461 8.62 -30.43 -36.26
N SER A 462 9.78 -30.49 -35.59
CA SER A 462 10.59 -31.71 -35.49
C SER A 462 9.90 -32.84 -34.71
N LEU A 463 9.14 -32.49 -33.66
CA LEU A 463 8.34 -33.46 -32.88
C LEU A 463 7.15 -34.00 -33.67
N ASN A 464 6.51 -33.16 -34.49
CA ASN A 464 5.45 -33.60 -35.40
C ASN A 464 5.98 -34.51 -36.52
N ASP A 465 7.19 -34.26 -37.02
CA ASP A 465 7.83 -35.12 -38.03
C ASP A 465 8.17 -36.51 -37.45
N LEU A 466 8.67 -36.57 -36.23
CA LEU A 466 8.91 -37.82 -35.48
C LEU A 466 7.61 -38.58 -35.13
N GLY A 467 6.48 -37.88 -35.02
CA GLY A 467 5.17 -38.48 -34.76
C GLY A 467 4.56 -39.17 -35.98
N ILE A 468 4.89 -38.70 -37.19
CA ILE A 468 4.36 -39.23 -38.46
C ILE A 468 5.08 -40.54 -38.86
N ASP A 469 6.35 -40.71 -38.48
CA ASP A 469 7.13 -41.92 -38.78
C ASP A 469 6.78 -43.16 -37.93
N SER A 470 5.89 -43.03 -36.93
CA SER A 470 5.50 -44.14 -36.04
C SER A 470 4.23 -44.90 -36.45
N ILE A 471 3.51 -44.49 -37.52
CA ILE A 471 2.23 -45.13 -37.91
C ILE A 471 2.36 -46.07 -39.13
N SER A 472 3.53 -46.22 -39.75
CA SER A 472 3.71 -47.15 -40.87
C SER A 472 4.59 -48.37 -40.56
N MET A 473 4.26 -49.17 -39.54
CA MET A 473 4.55 -50.62 -39.53
C MET A 473 3.97 -51.33 -38.30
N ARG A 474 2.76 -51.88 -38.42
CA ARG A 474 2.47 -53.28 -38.00
C ARG A 474 1.09 -53.72 -38.45
N SER A 475 1.06 -54.64 -39.41
CA SER A 475 -0.09 -55.49 -39.68
C SER A 475 -0.04 -56.78 -38.84
N ARG A 476 -1.22 -57.20 -38.39
CA ARG A 476 -1.72 -58.56 -38.07
C ARG A 476 -1.92 -59.00 -36.60
N ASP A 477 -3.21 -59.32 -36.39
CA ASP A 477 -3.88 -60.35 -35.61
C ASP A 477 -3.93 -60.28 -34.07
N SER A 478 -5.14 -60.00 -33.54
CA SER A 478 -5.95 -61.00 -32.82
C SER A 478 -7.29 -60.43 -32.30
N ASP A 479 -8.37 -61.04 -32.78
CA ASP A 479 -9.75 -61.28 -32.27
C ASP A 479 -10.26 -60.83 -30.87
N VAL A 480 -11.54 -60.37 -30.90
CA VAL A 480 -12.71 -60.66 -30.01
C VAL A 480 -13.19 -59.67 -28.91
N HIS A 481 -14.47 -59.27 -29.11
CA HIS A 481 -15.60 -58.88 -28.23
C HIS A 481 -15.72 -57.54 -27.47
N ASP A 482 -16.66 -56.72 -27.96
CA ASP A 482 -18.02 -56.38 -27.42
C ASP A 482 -18.19 -55.52 -26.15
N GLY A 483 -19.07 -54.51 -26.24
CA GLY A 483 -19.71 -53.86 -25.07
C GLY A 483 -19.82 -52.32 -25.05
N ASP A 484 -20.91 -51.81 -25.66
CA ASP A 484 -21.84 -50.76 -25.19
C ASP A 484 -21.38 -49.44 -24.49
N GLY A 485 -22.00 -48.33 -24.91
CA GLY A 485 -22.62 -47.39 -23.96
C GLY A 485 -21.96 -46.04 -23.65
N THR A 486 -22.58 -44.98 -24.20
CA THR A 486 -22.77 -43.63 -23.61
C THR A 486 -21.60 -42.66 -23.48
N GLY A 487 -21.79 -41.46 -24.06
CA GLY A 487 -20.87 -40.34 -23.97
C GLY A 487 -20.97 -39.53 -22.67
N ASP A 488 -19.92 -38.76 -22.40
CA ASP A 488 -20.08 -37.49 -21.69
C ASP A 488 -18.89 -36.55 -21.94
N LEU A 489 -19.22 -35.28 -22.13
CA LEU A 489 -18.33 -34.15 -22.34
C LEU A 489 -17.66 -33.78 -21.00
N ARG A 490 -16.34 -33.93 -20.82
CA ARG A 490 -15.63 -33.31 -19.69
C ARG A 490 -14.23 -32.79 -20.04
N VAL A 491 -14.11 -31.47 -19.93
CA VAL A 491 -12.89 -30.67 -19.79
C VAL A 491 -12.07 -31.14 -18.59
N PRO A 492 -10.71 -31.14 -18.62
CA PRO A 492 -9.92 -31.15 -17.41
C PRO A 492 -9.29 -29.79 -17.12
N LEU A 493 -9.73 -29.23 -15.99
CA LEU A 493 -9.08 -28.17 -15.23
C LEU A 493 -7.74 -28.64 -14.64
N MET A 494 -6.79 -27.72 -14.55
CA MET A 494 -5.56 -27.88 -13.77
C MET A 494 -5.87 -28.12 -12.29
N GLN A 495 -5.31 -29.19 -11.72
CA GLN A 495 -5.24 -29.39 -10.29
C GLN A 495 -3.79 -29.67 -9.89
N GLY A 496 -3.22 -28.73 -9.15
CA GLY A 496 -1.90 -28.88 -8.53
C GLY A 496 -1.95 -29.95 -7.45
N GLN A 497 -0.98 -30.85 -7.48
CA GLN A 497 -0.77 -31.82 -6.41
C GLN A 497 0.70 -31.78 -5.99
N ARG A 498 0.89 -31.33 -4.75
CA ARG A 498 2.07 -31.49 -3.91
C ARG A 498 2.25 -33.00 -3.63
N VAL A 499 3.41 -33.58 -3.90
CA VAL A 499 3.84 -34.86 -3.29
C VAL A 499 5.34 -34.82 -2.99
N GLU A 500 5.58 -34.80 -1.68
CA GLU A 500 6.60 -35.48 -0.86
C GLU A 500 7.98 -35.86 -1.41
N GLU A 501 8.98 -35.45 -0.63
CA GLU A 501 10.36 -35.90 -0.62
C GLU A 501 10.44 -37.42 -0.39
N THR A 502 11.15 -38.12 -1.28
CA THR A 502 11.75 -39.41 -0.93
C THR A 502 13.17 -39.44 -1.50
N GLU A 503 14.15 -39.41 -0.60
CA GLU A 503 15.56 -39.63 -0.90
C GLU A 503 15.74 -41.08 -1.38
N SER A 504 16.29 -41.25 -2.58
CA SER A 504 17.18 -42.38 -2.83
C SER A 504 18.22 -41.98 -3.89
N SER A 505 19.47 -42.12 -3.47
CA SER A 505 20.74 -41.80 -4.11
C SER A 505 21.05 -42.67 -5.34
N ILE A 506 21.69 -42.09 -6.36
CA ILE A 506 22.92 -42.57 -7.05
C ILE A 506 23.40 -41.49 -8.06
N PRO A 507 24.71 -41.40 -8.38
CA PRO A 507 25.44 -40.13 -8.35
C PRO A 507 25.88 -39.57 -9.71
N GLY A 508 26.16 -38.26 -9.72
CA GLY A 508 27.25 -37.66 -10.49
C GLY A 508 27.05 -37.55 -12.00
N GLY A 509 26.48 -36.43 -12.44
CA GLY A 509 26.49 -36.00 -13.84
C GLY A 509 26.64 -34.49 -13.93
N SER A 510 27.80 -34.05 -14.39
CA SER A 510 28.24 -32.66 -14.49
C SER A 510 27.27 -31.76 -15.24
N LEU A 511 27.16 -30.51 -14.77
CA LEU A 511 26.71 -29.35 -15.52
C LEU A 511 27.41 -29.31 -16.89
N LEU A 512 26.69 -29.70 -17.95
CA LEU A 512 27.10 -29.39 -19.31
C LEU A 512 26.58 -27.99 -19.67
N ASN A 513 27.40 -27.00 -19.35
CA ASN A 513 27.51 -25.80 -20.16
C ASN A 513 27.84 -26.25 -21.59
N LEU A 514 26.85 -26.22 -22.48
CA LEU A 514 27.10 -26.36 -23.91
C LEU A 514 27.57 -25.01 -24.46
N PRO A 515 28.70 -24.97 -25.21
CA PRO A 515 29.23 -23.75 -25.77
C PRO A 515 28.35 -23.25 -26.93
N VAL A 516 28.18 -21.93 -26.97
CA VAL A 516 27.69 -21.18 -28.12
C VAL A 516 28.73 -21.29 -29.23
N SER A 517 28.66 -22.33 -30.06
CA SER A 517 29.16 -22.36 -31.44
C SER A 517 29.05 -23.77 -32.01
N ALA A 518 28.62 -23.83 -33.28
CA ALA A 518 28.45 -25.03 -34.11
C ALA A 518 27.13 -25.78 -33.99
N MET A 519 26.04 -25.12 -34.40
CA MET A 519 25.02 -25.73 -35.27
C MET A 519 24.55 -24.69 -36.28
N SER A 520 25.19 -24.66 -37.44
CA SER A 520 24.71 -23.97 -38.64
C SER A 520 23.96 -25.01 -39.48
N ALA A 521 22.62 -25.00 -39.40
CA ALA A 521 21.73 -25.65 -40.34
C ALA A 521 20.45 -24.80 -40.39
N ASP A 522 20.35 -23.99 -41.44
CA ASP A 522 19.29 -23.04 -41.82
C ASP A 522 18.70 -22.18 -40.69
N GLU A 523 19.19 -20.95 -40.57
CA GLU A 523 18.39 -19.89 -39.96
C GLU A 523 17.09 -19.77 -40.79
N ASP A 524 15.93 -19.99 -40.15
CA ASP A 524 14.62 -19.87 -40.78
C ASP A 524 14.54 -18.52 -41.53
N PRO A 525 14.42 -18.51 -42.89
CA PRO A 525 14.43 -17.27 -43.66
C PRO A 525 13.30 -16.31 -43.26
N SER A 526 12.24 -16.83 -42.63
CA SER A 526 11.17 -15.99 -42.07
C SER A 526 11.61 -15.22 -40.82
N LEU A 527 12.49 -15.79 -39.99
CA LEU A 527 13.03 -15.12 -38.80
C LEU A 527 14.00 -14.00 -39.19
N GLU A 528 14.89 -14.26 -40.15
CA GLU A 528 15.84 -13.25 -40.62
C GLU A 528 15.11 -12.05 -41.24
N TYR A 529 14.04 -12.32 -42.01
CA TYR A 529 13.15 -11.28 -42.51
C TYR A 529 12.48 -10.47 -41.37
N GLU A 530 11.88 -11.13 -40.37
CA GLU A 530 11.25 -10.43 -39.23
C GLU A 530 12.28 -9.58 -38.44
N LEU A 531 13.48 -10.09 -38.23
CA LEU A 531 14.55 -9.37 -37.53
C LEU A 531 15.05 -8.18 -38.35
N SER A 532 15.15 -8.31 -39.68
CA SER A 532 15.55 -7.21 -40.55
C SER A 532 14.48 -6.09 -40.59
N ALA A 533 13.20 -6.45 -40.68
CA ALA A 533 12.08 -5.53 -40.60
C ALA A 533 12.02 -4.81 -39.24
N LEU A 534 12.31 -5.51 -38.13
CA LEU A 534 12.37 -4.91 -36.81
C LEU A 534 13.51 -3.89 -36.68
N ARG A 535 14.68 -4.18 -37.26
CA ARG A 535 15.82 -3.25 -37.28
C ARG A 535 15.50 -1.99 -38.08
N GLU A 536 14.92 -2.14 -39.28
CA GLU A 536 14.47 -1.01 -40.10
C GLU A 536 13.42 -0.14 -39.39
N ALA A 537 12.47 -0.78 -38.70
CA ALA A 537 11.49 -0.08 -37.87
C ALA A 537 12.15 0.66 -36.69
N THR A 538 13.19 0.08 -36.07
CA THR A 538 13.93 0.70 -34.98
C THR A 538 14.70 1.94 -35.47
N ASP A 539 15.35 1.85 -36.63
CA ASP A 539 16.09 2.95 -37.24
C ASP A 539 15.18 4.12 -37.66
N SER A 540 13.93 3.81 -38.02
CA SER A 540 12.89 4.80 -38.33
C SER A 540 12.35 5.54 -37.08
N GLY A 541 12.61 5.01 -35.88
CA GLY A 541 12.33 5.66 -34.60
C GLY A 541 11.04 5.22 -33.89
N PHE A 542 10.86 5.74 -32.67
CA PHE A 542 9.76 5.39 -31.76
C PHE A 542 8.72 6.49 -31.66
N THR A 543 7.45 6.08 -31.77
CA THR A 543 6.29 6.93 -31.51
C THR A 543 5.47 6.37 -30.36
N TYR A 544 5.15 7.23 -29.40
CA TYR A 544 4.46 6.89 -28.17
C TYR A 544 2.99 7.25 -28.26
N LEU A 545 2.12 6.24 -28.36
CA LEU A 545 0.68 6.42 -28.33
C LEU A 545 0.18 6.32 -26.88
N LEU A 546 -0.33 7.43 -26.37
CA LEU A 546 -0.84 7.55 -25.00
C LEU A 546 -2.35 7.70 -25.03
N GLY A 547 -3.06 6.68 -24.56
CA GLY A 547 -4.50 6.72 -24.40
C GLY A 547 -4.92 7.54 -23.18
N HIS A 548 -5.67 8.62 -23.41
CA HIS A 548 -6.30 9.40 -22.35
C HIS A 548 -7.81 9.16 -22.32
N GLY A 549 -8.25 8.22 -21.48
CA GLY A 549 -9.67 8.05 -21.18
C GLY A 549 -10.13 9.14 -20.21
N ASP A 550 -10.92 10.10 -20.70
CA ASP A 550 -11.64 11.08 -19.87
C ASP A 550 -13.10 10.61 -19.68
N MET A 551 -13.73 10.99 -18.57
CA MET A 551 -15.12 10.63 -18.29
C MET A 551 -15.97 11.88 -18.20
N ARG A 552 -17.11 11.86 -18.91
CA ARG A 552 -18.15 12.87 -18.77
C ARG A 552 -19.49 12.24 -18.45
N ALA A 553 -20.21 12.83 -17.51
CA ALA A 553 -21.56 12.42 -17.21
C ALA A 553 -22.50 12.75 -18.38
N LYS A 554 -23.39 11.81 -18.76
CA LYS A 554 -24.43 12.04 -19.78
C LYS A 554 -25.31 13.25 -19.43
N LYS A 555 -25.85 13.93 -20.45
CA LYS A 555 -26.73 15.11 -20.27
C LYS A 555 -27.99 14.81 -19.42
N ASN A 556 -28.47 13.56 -19.42
CA ASN A 556 -29.63 13.13 -18.63
C ASN A 556 -29.29 12.62 -17.22
N SER A 557 -28.01 12.60 -16.84
CA SER A 557 -27.60 12.18 -15.49
C SER A 557 -28.01 13.20 -14.42
N LEU A 558 -28.30 12.71 -13.21
CA LEU A 558 -28.59 13.53 -12.04
C LEU A 558 -27.49 14.58 -11.79
N PHE A 559 -27.86 15.74 -11.26
CA PHE A 559 -26.94 16.85 -10.98
C PHE A 559 -25.74 16.41 -10.13
N LEU A 560 -25.97 15.61 -9.08
CA LEU A 560 -24.91 15.10 -8.21
C LEU A 560 -23.88 14.28 -8.99
N LYS A 561 -24.32 13.41 -9.90
CA LYS A 561 -23.43 12.60 -10.74
C LYS A 561 -22.60 13.49 -11.68
N LYS A 562 -23.20 14.54 -12.25
CA LYS A 562 -22.48 15.53 -13.08
C LYS A 562 -21.43 16.29 -12.26
N LEU A 563 -21.78 16.75 -11.06
CA LEU A 563 -20.86 17.45 -10.16
C LEU A 563 -19.67 16.56 -9.78
N VAL A 564 -19.94 15.33 -9.36
CA VAL A 564 -18.91 14.36 -8.92
C VAL A 564 -17.97 14.00 -10.08
N ILE A 565 -18.50 13.67 -11.25
CA ILE A 565 -17.67 13.20 -12.38
C ILE A 565 -16.95 14.37 -13.06
N ASN A 566 -17.69 15.40 -13.48
CA ASN A 566 -17.15 16.45 -14.34
C ASN A 566 -16.26 17.44 -13.59
N TYR A 567 -16.47 17.64 -12.29
CA TYR A 567 -15.67 18.58 -11.49
C TYR A 567 -14.73 17.85 -10.53
N PHE A 568 -15.25 17.12 -9.55
CA PHE A 568 -14.39 16.59 -8.48
C PHE A 568 -13.45 15.48 -8.95
N TYR A 569 -13.96 14.49 -9.69
CA TYR A 569 -13.13 13.42 -10.22
C TYR A 569 -12.14 13.95 -11.26
N ALA A 570 -12.59 14.82 -12.18
CA ALA A 570 -11.72 15.47 -13.15
C ALA A 570 -10.62 16.30 -12.48
N PHE A 571 -10.95 17.08 -11.45
CA PHE A 571 -10.00 17.86 -10.67
C PHE A 571 -8.97 16.97 -9.98
N LEU A 572 -9.40 15.91 -9.29
CA LEU A 572 -8.50 14.97 -8.64
C LEU A 572 -7.59 14.29 -9.67
N ARG A 573 -8.14 13.87 -10.82
CA ARG A 573 -7.40 13.23 -11.89
C ARG A 573 -6.37 14.15 -12.54
N HIS A 574 -6.70 15.42 -12.73
CA HIS A 574 -5.80 16.42 -13.35
C HIS A 574 -4.67 16.84 -12.41
N ASN A 575 -4.94 16.94 -11.11
CA ASN A 575 -3.96 17.32 -10.09
C ASN A 575 -3.11 16.14 -9.58
N CYS A 576 -3.53 14.90 -9.84
CA CYS A 576 -2.80 13.70 -9.44
C CYS A 576 -2.02 13.10 -10.62
N ARG A 577 -1.01 12.28 -10.34
CA ARG A 577 -0.17 11.70 -11.39
C ARG A 577 -0.97 10.71 -12.24
N GLY A 578 -1.02 10.96 -13.55
CA GLY A 578 -1.47 9.98 -14.54
C GLY A 578 -0.54 8.77 -14.61
N GLY A 579 -1.06 7.59 -14.96
CA GLY A 579 -0.29 6.34 -15.04
C GLY A 579 0.90 6.40 -16.00
N ALA A 580 0.83 7.25 -17.03
CA ALA A 580 1.89 7.46 -18.02
C ALA A 580 2.84 8.63 -17.70
N ALA A 581 2.56 9.45 -16.68
CA ALA A 581 3.39 10.61 -16.28
C ALA A 581 4.74 10.21 -15.62
N THR A 582 5.08 8.93 -15.69
CA THR A 582 6.28 8.34 -15.11
C THR A 582 7.45 8.24 -16.08
N MET A 583 7.22 8.28 -17.41
CA MET A 583 8.30 8.22 -18.40
C MET A 583 8.63 9.61 -18.93
N LYS A 584 9.92 9.97 -18.95
CA LYS A 584 10.41 11.21 -19.56
C LYS A 584 10.46 11.00 -21.09
N VAL A 585 9.30 10.96 -21.72
CA VAL A 585 9.22 10.83 -23.18
C VAL A 585 9.34 12.22 -23.81
N PRO A 586 10.16 12.40 -24.86
CA PRO A 586 10.26 13.68 -25.56
C PRO A 586 8.94 14.04 -26.23
N HIS A 587 8.46 15.27 -26.01
CA HIS A 587 7.16 15.73 -26.50
C HIS A 587 6.95 15.63 -28.02
N LYS A 588 8.04 15.57 -28.80
CA LYS A 588 7.99 15.48 -30.27
C LYS A 588 7.50 14.13 -30.80
N ASN A 589 7.61 13.07 -29.99
CA ASN A 589 7.31 11.70 -30.40
C ASN A 589 6.04 11.16 -29.73
N ILE A 590 5.22 12.03 -29.14
CA ILE A 590 4.03 11.64 -28.38
C ILE A 590 2.78 11.97 -29.19
N ILE A 591 1.95 10.95 -29.39
CA ILE A 591 0.58 11.11 -29.88
C ILE A 591 -0.37 10.80 -28.72
N GLN A 592 -1.13 11.81 -28.30
CA GLN A 592 -2.16 11.64 -27.28
C GLN A 592 -3.51 11.42 -27.95
N VAL A 593 -4.09 10.24 -27.74
CA VAL A 593 -5.43 9.92 -28.21
C VAL A 593 -6.37 10.02 -27.02
N SER A 594 -7.21 11.04 -27.02
CA SER A 594 -8.19 11.25 -25.95
C SER A 594 -9.53 10.67 -26.35
N LYS A 595 -10.07 9.76 -25.53
CA LYS A 595 -11.42 9.23 -25.69
C LYS A 595 -12.27 9.65 -24.50
N THR A 596 -13.41 10.26 -24.78
CA THR A 596 -14.36 10.65 -23.73
C THR A 596 -15.41 9.57 -23.57
N TYR A 597 -15.43 8.90 -22.42
CA TYR A 597 -16.46 7.94 -22.05
C TYR A 597 -17.67 8.69 -21.47
N MET A 598 -18.82 8.55 -22.13
CA MET A 598 -20.09 9.14 -21.68
C MET A 598 -20.80 8.20 -20.71
N VAL A 599 -20.91 8.58 -19.44
CA VAL A 599 -21.42 7.68 -18.38
C VAL A 599 -22.66 8.16 -17.63
#